data_AF-A0A3B3R2E4-F1
#
_entry.id   AF-A0A3B3R2E4-F1
#
_cell.length_a   1.000
_cell.length_b   1.000
_cell.length_c   1.000
_cell.angle_alpha   90.00
_cell.angle_beta   90.00
_cell.angle_gamma   90.00
#
_symmetry.space_group_name_H-M   'P 1'
#
loop_
_entity.id
_entity.type
_entity.pdbx_description
1 polymer ?
#
loop_
_entity_poly.entity_id
_entity_poly.type
_entity_poly.pdbx_seq_one_letter_code
_entity_poly.pdbx_strand_id
1 'polypeptide(L)'
;MKFFSVFGGIILLLVLGIDFNNGANATEGTEGKNSICKELCEVCDEYFPTRLICYENLLQHICLDEFSSKVEALNTSDLCVWDKIKWPYDSFTKCTEEKADCLKIPWPNQLVEDMFVDIHATHFKSCPVKEFDDPPPDVLLALVMTPICLIPAMVMLVVVKTKNRNQK
;
A
#
# COMPACT_ATOMS: atom_id res chain seq x y z
N MET A 1 8.42 25.37 -24.88
CA MET A 1 8.25 24.45 -23.73
C MET A 1 8.43 25.25 -22.45
N LYS A 2 7.36 25.49 -21.67
CA LYS A 2 7.31 25.93 -20.24
C LYS A 2 5.99 26.59 -19.83
N PHE A 3 5.01 26.76 -20.73
CA PHE A 3 3.71 27.37 -20.39
C PHE A 3 2.59 26.41 -19.97
N PHE A 4 2.76 25.08 -20.09
CA PHE A 4 1.70 24.11 -19.78
C PHE A 4 1.75 23.49 -18.37
N SER A 5 2.82 23.70 -17.59
CA SER A 5 3.02 22.94 -16.35
C SER A 5 2.33 23.53 -15.10
N VAL A 6 1.88 24.79 -15.13
CA VAL A 6 1.36 25.46 -13.92
C VAL A 6 -0.18 25.43 -13.85
N PHE A 7 -0.88 25.47 -14.98
CA PHE A 7 -2.35 25.45 -14.99
C PHE A 7 -2.96 24.05 -14.85
N GLY A 8 -2.21 22.97 -15.09
CA GLY A 8 -2.69 21.60 -14.95
C GLY A 8 -2.81 21.09 -13.50
N GLY A 9 -1.99 21.61 -12.58
CA GLY A 9 -1.99 21.15 -11.18
C GLY A 9 -3.16 21.68 -10.35
N ILE A 10 -3.60 22.92 -10.61
CA ILE A 10 -4.66 23.57 -9.83
C ILE A 10 -6.05 23.07 -10.26
N ILE A 11 -6.24 22.73 -11.54
CA ILE A 11 -7.51 22.20 -12.05
C ILE A 11 -7.76 20.75 -11.57
N LEU A 12 -6.71 19.94 -11.37
CA LEU A 12 -6.86 18.57 -10.87
C LEU A 12 -7.31 18.55 -9.38
N LEU A 13 -6.90 19.55 -8.60
CA LEU A 13 -7.29 19.67 -7.18
C LEU A 13 -8.77 20.05 -7.01
N LEU A 14 -9.35 20.79 -7.95
CA LEU A 14 -10.77 21.19 -7.88
C LEU A 14 -11.74 20.12 -8.39
N VAL A 15 -11.28 19.19 -9.25
CA VAL A 15 -12.12 18.11 -9.81
C VAL A 15 -12.26 16.91 -8.85
N LEU A 16 -11.31 16.72 -7.91
CA LEU A 16 -11.34 15.60 -6.96
C LEU A 16 -12.08 15.89 -5.65
N GLY A 17 -12.62 17.10 -5.43
CA GLY A 17 -13.49 17.40 -4.29
C GLY A 17 -12.90 17.06 -2.92
N ILE A 18 -11.57 17.17 -2.75
CA ILE A 18 -10.91 16.87 -1.47
C ILE A 18 -11.00 18.10 -0.58
N ASP A 19 -12.00 18.13 0.29
CA ASP A 19 -12.06 19.03 1.44
C ASP A 19 -10.97 18.61 2.44
N PHE A 20 -9.90 19.41 2.59
CA PHE A 20 -9.02 19.32 3.77
C PHE A 20 -9.76 19.96 4.95
N ASN A 21 -10.68 19.21 5.54
CA ASN A 21 -11.27 19.54 6.83
C ASN A 21 -10.88 18.49 7.87
N ASN A 22 -10.32 18.98 8.97
CA ASN A 22 -9.96 18.23 10.16
C ASN A 22 -11.10 17.32 10.63
N GLY A 23 -10.75 16.11 11.07
CA GLY A 23 -11.68 15.29 11.85
C GLY A 23 -11.38 13.80 11.76
N ALA A 24 -10.23 13.37 12.29
CA ALA A 24 -10.05 11.99 12.70
C ALA A 24 -11.05 11.68 13.82
N ASN A 25 -12.17 11.05 13.49
CA ASN A 25 -13.05 10.38 14.45
C ASN A 25 -13.16 8.91 14.05
N ALA A 26 -12.13 8.14 14.39
CA ALA A 26 -12.22 6.69 14.47
C ALA A 26 -12.77 6.34 15.85
N THR A 27 -14.09 6.18 15.95
CA THR A 27 -14.72 5.52 17.10
C THR A 27 -15.41 4.26 16.62
N GLU A 28 -14.67 3.15 16.59
CA GLU A 28 -15.22 1.80 16.68
C GLU A 28 -14.12 0.84 17.18
N GLY A 29 -14.15 0.51 18.48
CA GLY A 29 -13.34 -0.57 19.09
C GLY A 29 -12.22 -0.19 20.06
N THR A 30 -12.13 1.04 20.58
CA THR A 30 -10.97 1.53 21.35
C THR A 30 -10.91 1.11 22.82
N GLU A 31 -12.03 0.68 23.43
CA GLU A 31 -12.09 0.46 24.89
C GLU A 31 -11.23 -0.73 25.35
N GLY A 32 -11.18 -1.83 24.58
CA GLY A 32 -10.34 -2.99 24.87
C GLY A 32 -8.90 -2.89 24.35
N LYS A 33 -8.67 -2.14 23.27
CA LYS A 33 -7.30 -1.95 22.75
C LYS A 33 -6.45 -1.10 23.69
N ASN A 34 -7.07 -0.10 24.33
CA ASN A 34 -6.37 0.76 25.29
C ASN A 34 -5.90 0.01 26.54
N SER A 35 -6.66 -0.98 27.04
CA SER A 35 -6.22 -1.78 28.19
C SER A 35 -5.09 -2.74 27.83
N ILE A 36 -5.18 -3.41 26.66
CA ILE A 36 -4.13 -4.34 26.19
C ILE A 36 -2.82 -3.60 25.92
N CYS A 37 -2.87 -2.43 25.27
CA CYS A 37 -1.66 -1.63 25.06
C CYS A 37 -1.04 -1.15 26.37
N LYS A 38 -1.87 -0.85 27.38
CA LYS A 38 -1.37 -0.43 28.70
C LYS A 38 -0.61 -1.56 29.38
N GLU A 39 -1.20 -2.75 29.44
CA GLU A 39 -0.56 -3.95 29.99
C GLU A 39 0.74 -4.28 29.24
N LEU A 40 0.72 -4.20 27.90
CA LEU A 40 1.90 -4.41 27.08
C LEU A 40 3.02 -3.41 27.39
N CYS A 41 2.69 -2.13 27.56
CA CYS A 41 3.67 -1.10 27.91
C CYS A 41 4.26 -1.33 29.30
N GLU A 42 3.43 -1.72 30.28
CA GLU A 42 3.89 -2.03 31.64
C GLU A 42 4.89 -3.20 31.63
N VAL A 43 4.56 -4.30 30.92
CA VAL A 43 5.48 -5.44 30.74
C VAL A 43 6.76 -5.02 30.02
N CYS A 44 6.67 -4.25 28.94
CA CYS A 44 7.86 -3.82 28.21
C CYS A 44 8.78 -2.92 29.02
N ASP A 45 8.21 -2.01 29.82
CA ASP A 45 8.99 -1.09 30.65
C ASP A 45 9.58 -1.78 31.90
N GLU A 46 8.97 -2.87 32.38
CA GLU A 46 9.47 -3.65 33.52
C GLU A 46 10.58 -4.64 33.13
N TYR A 47 10.40 -5.37 32.03
CA TYR A 47 11.27 -6.49 31.68
C TYR A 47 12.37 -6.16 30.66
N PHE A 48 12.23 -5.06 29.90
CA PHE A 48 13.18 -4.72 28.83
C PHE A 48 13.84 -3.36 29.05
N PRO A 49 15.12 -3.22 28.65
CA PRO A 49 15.85 -1.97 28.82
C PRO A 49 15.38 -0.87 27.87
N THR A 50 14.80 -1.23 26.72
CA THR A 50 14.15 -0.28 25.81
C THR A 50 12.90 -0.90 25.18
N ARG A 51 11.92 -0.06 24.85
CA ARG A 51 10.72 -0.50 24.13
C ARG A 51 11.02 -1.07 22.75
N LEU A 52 12.13 -0.68 22.12
CA LEU A 52 12.56 -1.23 20.83
C LEU A 52 12.94 -2.71 20.95
N ILE A 53 13.65 -3.10 22.01
CA ILE A 53 14.02 -4.50 22.26
C ILE A 53 12.78 -5.32 22.62
N CYS A 54 11.86 -4.76 23.41
CA CYS A 54 10.57 -5.41 23.66
C CYS A 54 9.79 -5.62 22.36
N TYR A 55 9.74 -4.60 21.50
CA TYR A 55 9.07 -4.64 20.21
C TYR A 55 9.63 -5.77 19.33
N GLU A 56 10.96 -5.87 19.19
CA GLU A 56 11.61 -6.96 18.46
C GLU A 56 11.20 -8.34 18.97
N ASN A 57 11.24 -8.53 20.29
CA ASN A 57 10.86 -9.81 20.90
C ASN A 57 9.38 -10.15 20.67
N LEU A 58 8.49 -9.15 20.74
CA LEU A 58 7.07 -9.32 20.45
C LEU A 58 6.84 -9.66 18.98
N LEU A 59 7.55 -8.99 18.06
CA LEU A 59 7.43 -9.29 16.64
C LEU A 59 7.89 -10.71 16.33
N GLN A 60 9.02 -11.15 16.87
CA GLN A 60 9.53 -12.51 16.65
C GLN A 60 8.61 -13.59 17.23
N HIS A 61 8.25 -13.48 18.51
CA HIS A 61 7.56 -14.58 19.21
C HIS A 61 6.04 -14.57 19.13
N ILE A 62 5.43 -13.46 18.70
CA ILE A 62 3.98 -13.35 18.59
C ILE A 62 3.58 -13.24 17.14
N CYS A 63 4.06 -12.20 16.44
CA CYS A 63 3.60 -11.93 15.09
C CYS A 63 4.21 -12.93 14.08
N LEU A 64 5.53 -13.13 14.12
CA LEU A 64 6.23 -13.98 13.16
C LEU A 64 5.92 -15.45 13.39
N ASP A 65 5.90 -15.93 14.63
CA ASP A 65 5.52 -17.31 14.95
C ASP A 65 4.10 -17.66 14.45
N GLU A 66 3.12 -16.77 14.63
CA GLU A 66 1.76 -16.97 14.10
C GLU A 66 1.75 -16.97 12.56
N PHE A 67 2.50 -16.06 11.93
CA PHE A 67 2.63 -16.00 10.48
C PHE A 67 3.25 -17.29 9.92
N SER A 68 4.40 -17.70 10.45
CA SER A 68 5.12 -18.90 10.04
C SER A 68 4.22 -20.14 10.18
N SER A 69 3.49 -20.27 11.28
CA SER A 69 2.52 -21.36 11.46
C SER A 69 1.44 -21.40 10.36
N LYS A 70 0.88 -20.24 9.98
CA LYS A 70 -0.12 -20.16 8.91
C LYS A 70 0.45 -20.48 7.54
N VAL A 71 1.68 -20.03 7.28
CA VAL A 71 2.36 -20.23 5.99
C VAL A 71 2.84 -21.67 5.83
N GLU A 72 3.39 -22.29 6.88
CA GLU A 72 3.81 -23.69 6.90
C GLU A 72 2.63 -24.67 6.76
N ALA A 73 1.43 -24.26 7.16
CA ALA A 73 0.21 -25.04 6.96
C ALA A 73 -0.26 -25.10 5.48
N LEU A 74 0.29 -24.26 4.61
CA LEU A 74 -0.04 -24.23 3.18
C LEU A 74 0.84 -25.18 2.36
N ASN A 75 0.33 -25.65 1.23
CA ASN A 75 1.15 -26.42 0.29
C ASN A 75 2.19 -25.52 -0.40
N THR A 76 3.30 -26.10 -0.84
CA THR A 76 4.37 -25.37 -1.55
C THR A 76 3.89 -24.68 -2.83
N SER A 77 2.89 -25.23 -3.52
CA SER A 77 2.27 -24.62 -4.70
C SER A 77 1.40 -23.40 -4.36
N ASP A 78 0.80 -23.39 -3.16
CA ASP A 78 -0.11 -22.33 -2.71
C ASP A 78 0.68 -21.13 -2.16
N LEU A 79 1.91 -21.33 -1.69
CA LEU A 79 2.81 -20.26 -1.23
C LEU A 79 3.05 -19.19 -2.29
N CYS A 80 3.13 -19.58 -3.56
CA CYS A 80 3.41 -18.64 -4.64
C CYS A 80 2.15 -17.97 -5.23
N VAL A 81 0.98 -18.22 -4.63
CA VAL A 81 -0.30 -17.62 -5.05
C VAL A 81 -0.66 -16.52 -4.05
N TRP A 82 -0.54 -15.25 -4.49
CA TRP A 82 -0.80 -14.08 -3.64
C TRP A 82 -2.14 -14.15 -2.92
N ASP A 83 -3.21 -14.58 -3.59
CA ASP A 83 -4.56 -14.69 -2.98
C ASP A 83 -4.63 -15.67 -1.80
N LYS A 84 -3.72 -16.65 -1.71
CA LYS A 84 -3.64 -17.62 -0.61
C LYS A 84 -2.85 -17.08 0.57
N ILE A 85 -1.81 -16.29 0.30
CA ILE A 85 -0.90 -15.76 1.32
C ILE A 85 -1.27 -14.36 1.81
N LYS A 86 -2.16 -13.66 1.09
CA LYS A 86 -2.64 -12.32 1.44
C LYS A 86 -3.15 -12.24 2.87
N TRP A 87 -3.95 -13.21 3.31
CA TRP A 87 -4.54 -13.17 4.65
C TRP A 87 -3.49 -13.33 5.78
N PRO A 88 -2.56 -14.31 5.72
CA PRO A 88 -1.40 -14.34 6.62
C PRO A 88 -0.61 -13.03 6.65
N TYR A 89 -0.35 -12.41 5.49
CA TYR A 89 0.37 -11.15 5.39
C TYR A 89 -0.38 -9.96 6.01
N ASP A 90 -1.68 -9.82 5.72
CA ASP A 90 -2.53 -8.78 6.31
C ASP A 90 -2.58 -8.93 7.84
N SER A 91 -2.68 -10.18 8.33
CA SER A 91 -2.65 -10.50 9.76
C SER A 91 -1.31 -10.14 10.41
N PHE A 92 -0.19 -10.48 9.77
CA PHE A 92 1.15 -10.16 10.24
C PHE A 92 1.39 -8.66 10.28
N THR A 93 1.05 -7.95 9.20
CA THR A 93 1.15 -6.49 9.08
C THR A 93 0.39 -5.81 10.22
N LYS A 94 -0.87 -6.17 10.41
CA LYS A 94 -1.71 -5.64 11.48
C LYS A 94 -1.14 -5.94 12.87
N CYS A 95 -0.60 -7.13 13.10
CA CYS A 95 0.07 -7.46 14.35
C CYS A 95 1.25 -6.52 14.62
N THR A 96 2.11 -6.29 13.62
CA THR A 96 3.29 -5.42 13.77
C THR A 96 2.93 -3.95 13.99
N GLU A 97 1.86 -3.47 13.33
CA GLU A 97 1.31 -2.12 13.47
C GLU A 97 0.71 -1.92 14.85
N GLU A 98 -0.13 -2.85 15.32
CA GLU A 98 -0.77 -2.76 16.65
C GLU A 98 0.28 -2.73 17.79
N LYS A 99 1.35 -3.52 17.69
CA LYS A 99 2.43 -3.47 18.70
C LYS A 99 3.23 -2.17 18.64
N ALA A 100 3.48 -1.64 17.44
CA ALA A 100 4.17 -0.36 17.26
C ALA A 100 3.33 0.80 17.84
N ASP A 101 2.02 0.80 17.58
CA ASP A 101 1.07 1.79 18.10
C ASP A 101 0.95 1.77 19.62
N CYS A 102 0.96 0.58 20.24
CA CYS A 102 0.98 0.45 21.69
C CYS A 102 2.26 1.05 22.27
N LEU A 103 3.43 0.69 21.72
CA LEU A 103 4.74 1.12 22.22
C LEU A 103 5.14 2.54 21.79
N LYS A 104 4.32 3.20 20.99
CA LYS A 104 4.56 4.53 20.41
C LYS A 104 5.83 4.57 19.55
N ILE A 105 6.05 3.50 18.79
CA ILE A 105 7.14 3.38 17.82
C ILE A 105 6.56 3.69 16.43
N PRO A 106 7.22 4.52 15.60
CA PRO A 106 6.79 4.75 14.22
C PRO A 106 6.78 3.45 13.40
N TRP A 107 5.73 3.28 12.60
CA TRP A 107 5.61 2.21 11.61
C TRP A 107 5.44 2.83 10.21
N PRO A 108 6.14 2.34 9.17
CA PRO A 108 7.16 1.28 9.20
C PRO A 108 8.48 1.75 9.83
N ASN A 109 9.32 0.78 10.19
CA ASN A 109 10.68 0.98 10.70
C ASN A 109 11.62 -0.11 10.16
N GLN A 110 12.93 0.11 10.29
CA GLN A 110 13.95 -0.77 9.72
C GLN A 110 13.84 -2.23 10.20
N LEU A 111 13.48 -2.45 11.47
CA LEU A 111 13.32 -3.81 12.01
C LEU A 111 12.21 -4.58 11.29
N VAL A 112 11.06 -3.94 11.06
CA VAL A 112 9.95 -4.55 10.32
C VAL A 112 10.36 -4.80 8.87
N GLU A 113 11.01 -3.83 8.23
CA GLU A 113 11.50 -3.98 6.84
C GLU A 113 12.42 -5.20 6.70
N ASP A 114 13.38 -5.35 7.62
CA ASP A 114 14.31 -6.48 7.63
C ASP A 114 13.58 -7.81 7.84
N MET A 115 12.57 -7.86 8.72
CA MET A 115 11.73 -9.05 8.91
C MET A 115 10.94 -9.41 7.64
N PHE A 116 10.36 -8.44 6.94
CA PHE A 116 9.67 -8.70 5.69
C PHE A 116 10.62 -9.27 4.64
N VAL A 117 11.85 -8.74 4.55
CA VAL A 117 12.88 -9.29 3.65
C VAL A 117 13.24 -10.73 4.03
N ASP A 118 13.42 -11.02 5.32
CA ASP A 118 13.75 -12.37 5.81
C ASP A 118 12.63 -13.38 5.53
N ILE A 119 11.37 -12.98 5.73
CA ILE A 119 10.19 -13.79 5.36
C ILE A 119 10.23 -14.15 3.86
N HIS A 120 10.52 -13.18 2.99
CA HIS A 120 10.64 -13.41 1.55
C HIS A 120 11.79 -14.37 1.22
N ALA A 121 12.93 -14.21 1.88
CA ALA A 121 14.10 -15.07 1.70
C ALA A 121 13.89 -16.50 2.21
N THR A 122 13.07 -16.68 3.25
CA THR A 122 12.84 -17.97 3.90
C THR A 122 11.71 -18.77 3.26
N HIS A 123 10.52 -18.15 3.07
CA HIS A 123 9.34 -18.87 2.61
C HIS A 123 9.10 -18.80 1.09
N PHE A 124 9.60 -17.75 0.42
CA PHE A 124 9.23 -17.43 -0.97
C PHE A 124 10.39 -17.51 -1.96
N LYS A 125 11.57 -17.98 -1.54
CA LYS A 125 12.78 -18.10 -2.38
C LYS A 125 12.60 -18.92 -3.65
N SER A 126 11.73 -19.93 -3.61
CA SER A 126 11.47 -20.84 -4.74
C SER A 126 10.32 -20.39 -5.63
N CYS A 127 9.66 -19.27 -5.31
CA CYS A 127 8.56 -18.77 -6.10
C CYS A 127 9.08 -18.08 -7.38
N PRO A 128 8.43 -18.31 -8.53
CA PRO A 128 8.78 -17.59 -9.74
C PRO A 128 8.50 -16.11 -9.52
N VAL A 129 9.49 -15.26 -9.79
CA VAL A 129 9.27 -13.82 -9.85
C VAL A 129 8.39 -13.58 -11.07
N LYS A 130 7.09 -13.40 -10.84
CA LYS A 130 6.21 -12.79 -11.83
C LYS A 130 6.56 -11.31 -11.83
N GLU A 131 7.57 -10.94 -12.60
CA GLU A 131 7.65 -9.56 -13.05
C GLU A 131 6.31 -9.26 -13.69
N PHE A 132 5.71 -8.13 -13.32
CA PHE A 132 4.63 -7.58 -14.14
C PHE A 132 5.31 -7.26 -15.47
N ASP A 133 5.32 -8.22 -16.39
CA ASP A 133 5.85 -8.03 -17.72
C ASP A 133 5.22 -6.75 -18.25
N ASP A 134 6.06 -5.77 -18.59
CA ASP A 134 5.60 -4.58 -19.27
C ASP A 134 4.74 -5.04 -20.45
N PRO A 135 3.56 -4.45 -20.68
CA PRO A 135 2.73 -4.84 -21.80
C PRO A 135 3.58 -4.77 -23.08
N PRO A 136 3.41 -5.72 -24.02
CA PRO A 136 4.26 -5.80 -25.21
C PRO A 136 4.43 -4.42 -25.85
N PRO A 137 5.63 -4.09 -26.38
CA PRO A 137 5.93 -2.76 -26.89
C PRO A 137 4.89 -2.23 -27.90
N ASP A 138 4.24 -3.12 -28.64
CA ASP A 138 3.16 -2.79 -29.57
C ASP A 138 1.90 -2.24 -28.88
N VAL A 139 1.53 -2.76 -27.71
CA VAL A 139 0.38 -2.30 -26.91
C VAL A 139 0.65 -0.92 -26.31
N LEU A 140 1.86 -0.72 -25.79
CA LEU A 140 2.31 0.58 -25.28
C LEU A 140 2.30 1.63 -26.40
N LEU A 141 2.81 1.28 -27.57
CA LEU A 141 2.80 2.17 -28.73
C LEU A 141 1.37 2.53 -29.14
N ALA A 142 0.46 1.55 -29.22
CA ALA A 142 -0.94 1.82 -29.53
C ALA A 142 -1.61 2.76 -28.50
N LEU A 143 -1.33 2.56 -27.22
CA LEU A 143 -1.86 3.39 -26.13
C LEU A 143 -1.34 4.83 -26.18
N VAL A 144 -0.09 5.05 -26.60
CA VAL A 144 0.50 6.39 -26.77
C VAL A 144 0.02 7.06 -28.06
N MET A 145 -0.11 6.32 -29.16
CA MET A 145 -0.56 6.87 -30.45
C MET A 145 -2.05 7.24 -30.45
N THR A 146 -2.88 6.54 -29.67
CA THR A 146 -4.31 6.81 -29.55
C THR A 146 -4.63 8.25 -29.14
N PRO A 147 -4.14 8.79 -28.01
CA PRO A 147 -4.40 10.19 -27.63
C PRO A 147 -3.78 11.19 -28.62
N ILE A 148 -2.62 10.88 -29.21
CA ILE A 148 -1.97 11.74 -30.21
C ILE A 148 -2.85 11.92 -31.45
N CYS A 149 -3.58 10.89 -31.88
CA CYS A 149 -4.48 10.95 -33.04
C CYS A 149 -5.89 11.43 -32.69
N LEU A 150 -6.41 11.05 -31.52
CA LEU A 150 -7.78 11.39 -31.10
C LEU A 150 -7.93 12.88 -30.77
N ILE A 151 -6.93 13.52 -30.15
CA ILE A 151 -7.02 14.94 -29.78
C ILE A 151 -7.15 15.84 -31.02
N PRO A 152 -6.29 15.76 -32.05
CA PRO A 152 -6.44 16.54 -33.28
C PRO A 152 -7.74 16.24 -34.03
N ALA A 153 -8.16 14.96 -34.07
CA ALA A 153 -9.42 14.58 -34.71
C ALA A 153 -10.62 15.25 -34.04
N MET A 154 -10.68 15.22 -32.70
CA MET A 154 -11.73 15.89 -31.92
C MET A 154 -11.73 17.41 -32.15
N VAL A 155 -10.57 18.05 -32.14
CA VAL A 155 -10.44 19.50 -32.42
C VAL A 155 -10.93 19.83 -33.84
N MET A 156 -10.51 19.06 -34.85
CA MET A 156 -10.94 19.25 -36.24
C MET A 156 -12.46 19.09 -36.39
N LEU A 157 -13.04 18.08 -35.74
CA LEU A 157 -14.50 17.86 -35.75
C LEU A 157 -15.25 19.05 -35.14
N VAL A 158 -14.76 19.62 -34.03
CA VAL A 158 -15.36 20.82 -33.41
C VAL A 158 -15.27 22.03 -34.35
N VAL A 159 -14.13 22.26 -34.99
CA VAL A 159 -13.93 23.37 -35.93
C VAL A 159 -14.84 23.24 -37.15
N VAL A 160 -14.99 22.04 -37.72
CA VAL A 160 -15.91 21.81 -38.85
C VAL A 160 -17.37 22.01 -38.42
N LYS A 161 -17.75 21.52 -37.23
CA LYS A 161 -19.11 21.69 -36.70
C LYS A 161 -19.45 23.15 -36.43
N THR A 162 -18.50 23.95 -35.93
CA THR A 162 -18.70 25.39 -35.70
C THR A 162 -18.81 26.16 -37.01
N LYS A 163 -17.97 25.87 -38.01
CA LYS A 163 -18.07 26.48 -39.35
C LYS A 163 -19.43 26.20 -40.00
N ASN A 164 -19.93 24.97 -39.94
CA ASN A 164 -21.22 24.61 -40.53
C ASN A 164 -22.43 25.20 -39.79
N ARG A 165 -22.30 25.49 -38.49
CA ARG A 165 -23.33 26.21 -37.72
C ARG A 165 -23.34 27.72 -38.00
N ASN A 166 -22.20 28.29 -38.37
CA ASN A 166 -22.07 29.72 -38.68
C ASN A 166 -22.44 30.08 -40.14
N GLN A 167 -22.67 29.08 -41.01
CA GLN A 167 -23.14 29.28 -42.39
C GLN A 167 -24.65 29.02 -42.56
N LYS A 168 -25.40 28.89 -41.46
CA LYS A 168 -26.86 28.89 -41.43
C LYS A 168 -27.33 30.11 -40.63
#